data_AF-A0A951SYZ1-F1
#
_entry.id   AF-A0A951SYZ1-F1
#
_cell.length_a   1.000
_cell.length_b   1.000
_cell.length_c   1.000
_cell.angle_alpha   90.00
_cell.angle_beta   90.00
_cell.angle_gamma   90.00
#
_symmetry.space_group_name_H-M   'P 1'
#
loop_
_entity.id
_entity.type
_entity.pdbx_description
1 polymer ?
#
loop_
_entity_poly.entity_id
_entity_poly.type
_entity_poly.pdbx_seq_one_letter_code
_entity_poly.pdbx_strand_id
1 'polypeptide(L)'
;IRFMPLTGAAVALAAFSNAGLPPFFGFIAKEFAYAGLIEMGVTGWIVTAVMVVTNALLLAAAGLVFIRTFLGARGHYPREPHEVPMPMWLGPMLLAIGGFVLGAWHHWPETWLINAAVQAVARGAVDVNLYLWGGVTPAVVASLLTVGLGVLFYGFRHAVRRHIARWRVFWGVSGDLIWDRLLKRLFRFAGMLASGWQHGSLRLHLILLGLVLSSTVFVGLGVGGEPLLGAGAHPAGAVSPLSLPGVVGCLLALAGAGAAAVMRGRLALVTALGASGLGLALFFLAVNAPDVATTQLMVETLTVVFLALVLRKLPSIPGAAPEGRGARATHLLVSVFFGAAVALALIVAVNLPLAGNISEWYLQNSYPGGKGGNVVNVILVDFRAFDTLGEIVVVALAALAAATLLGGGEHTEMTRRGQPEFDSVLLRQAVRPLAGLLVLVSLVLLWRGHNLPGGGFIGGLVAATGFILVVLTFGNYPARALMRLRPTLLVGAGLSCAVGAGLLGLMAGEPFLTGLWIFPLGLPLGTPLLFDVGVFLTVFGSVMHMMQRIAGRAA
;
A
#
# COMPACT_ATOMS: atom_id res chain seq x y z
N ILE A 1 -58.72 -17.96 -24.79
CA ILE A 1 -58.71 -18.82 -26.00
C ILE A 1 -59.27 -18.08 -27.20
N ARG A 2 -60.40 -17.35 -27.07
CA ARG A 2 -61.07 -16.70 -28.22
C ARG A 2 -60.21 -15.80 -29.12
N PHE A 3 -59.19 -15.12 -28.57
CA PHE A 3 -58.33 -14.20 -29.33
C PHE A 3 -56.93 -14.78 -29.64
N MET A 4 -56.50 -15.77 -28.87
CA MET A 4 -55.18 -16.40 -28.97
C MET A 4 -55.36 -17.92 -28.73
N PRO A 5 -55.94 -18.65 -29.70
CA PRO A 5 -56.18 -20.08 -29.56
C PRO A 5 -54.90 -20.89 -29.40
N LEU A 6 -53.82 -20.57 -30.13
CA LEU A 6 -52.58 -21.35 -30.14
C LEU A 6 -51.79 -21.13 -28.86
N THR A 7 -51.55 -19.87 -28.48
CA THR A 7 -50.89 -19.56 -27.20
C THR A 7 -51.71 -20.07 -26.01
N GLY A 8 -53.04 -19.97 -26.09
CA GLY A 8 -53.93 -20.54 -25.07
C GLY A 8 -53.80 -22.05 -24.94
N ALA A 9 -53.73 -22.79 -26.05
CA ALA A 9 -53.53 -24.23 -26.04
C ALA A 9 -52.16 -24.63 -25.46
N ALA A 10 -51.08 -23.92 -25.81
CA ALA A 10 -49.76 -24.18 -25.24
C ALA A 10 -49.75 -24.00 -23.71
N VAL A 11 -50.37 -22.93 -23.20
CA VAL A 11 -50.50 -22.70 -21.75
C VAL A 11 -51.39 -23.75 -21.09
N ALA A 12 -52.46 -24.20 -21.76
CA ALA A 12 -53.32 -25.28 -21.25
C ALA A 12 -52.53 -26.58 -21.06
N LEU A 13 -51.81 -27.02 -22.10
CA LEU A 13 -50.99 -28.23 -22.07
C LEU A 13 -49.88 -28.14 -21.01
N ALA A 14 -49.18 -26.99 -20.93
CA ALA A 14 -48.16 -26.75 -19.91
C ALA A 14 -48.76 -26.75 -18.49
N ALA A 15 -49.94 -26.16 -18.30
CA ALA A 15 -50.66 -26.17 -17.02
C ALA A 15 -51.11 -27.58 -16.64
N PHE A 16 -51.56 -28.41 -17.57
CA PHE A 16 -51.91 -29.82 -17.32
C PHE A 16 -50.69 -30.68 -17.00
N SER A 17 -49.55 -30.44 -17.65
CA SER A 17 -48.29 -31.11 -17.29
C SER A 17 -47.82 -30.67 -15.90
N ASN A 18 -47.82 -29.36 -15.60
CA ASN A 18 -47.44 -28.84 -14.29
C ASN A 18 -48.42 -29.27 -13.17
N ALA A 19 -49.70 -29.43 -13.49
CA ALA A 19 -50.70 -30.03 -12.60
C ALA A 19 -50.34 -31.48 -12.23
N GLY A 20 -49.71 -32.19 -13.16
CA GLY A 20 -49.48 -33.63 -13.06
C GLY A 20 -50.76 -34.39 -13.36
N LEU A 21 -51.40 -34.13 -14.51
CA LEU A 21 -52.54 -34.91 -14.97
C LEU A 21 -52.11 -35.95 -16.01
N PRO A 22 -52.69 -37.17 -16.02
CA PRO A 22 -52.48 -38.12 -17.10
C PRO A 22 -53.02 -37.59 -18.45
N PRO A 23 -52.38 -37.86 -19.61
CA PRO A 23 -51.16 -38.66 -19.82
C PRO A 23 -49.88 -37.81 -19.97
N PHE A 24 -49.72 -36.72 -19.21
CA PHE A 24 -48.53 -35.86 -19.31
C PHE A 24 -47.34 -36.39 -18.50
N PHE A 25 -46.12 -36.10 -18.96
CA PHE A 25 -44.89 -36.51 -18.27
C PHE A 25 -44.80 -35.98 -16.82
N GLY A 26 -45.39 -34.81 -16.55
CA GLY A 26 -45.45 -34.27 -15.20
C GLY A 26 -46.27 -35.10 -14.19
N PHE A 27 -47.21 -35.94 -14.65
CA PHE A 27 -47.90 -36.92 -13.78
C PHE A 27 -46.92 -37.99 -13.32
N ILE A 28 -46.21 -38.61 -14.27
CA ILE A 28 -45.19 -39.65 -14.01
C ILE A 28 -44.14 -39.10 -13.04
N ALA A 29 -43.56 -37.93 -13.32
CA ALA A 29 -42.53 -37.34 -12.47
C ALA A 29 -42.98 -37.12 -11.00
N LYS A 30 -44.22 -36.66 -10.79
CA LYS A 30 -44.76 -36.47 -9.43
C LYS A 30 -45.10 -37.78 -8.74
N GLU A 31 -45.64 -38.75 -9.47
CA GLU A 31 -45.95 -40.06 -8.90
C GLU A 31 -44.67 -40.78 -8.45
N PHE A 32 -43.61 -40.77 -9.27
CA PHE A 32 -42.30 -41.29 -8.90
C PHE A 32 -41.69 -40.56 -7.70
N ALA A 33 -41.84 -39.24 -7.63
CA ALA A 33 -41.38 -38.47 -6.48
C ALA A 33 -42.15 -38.85 -5.19
N TYR A 34 -43.47 -39.09 -5.27
CA TYR A 34 -44.24 -39.58 -4.13
C TYR A 34 -43.85 -41.00 -3.73
N ALA A 35 -43.70 -41.92 -4.69
CA ALA A 35 -43.27 -43.29 -4.42
C ALA A 35 -41.91 -43.33 -3.71
N GLY A 36 -40.92 -42.62 -4.24
CA GLY A 36 -39.57 -42.58 -3.65
C GLY A 36 -39.51 -41.90 -2.28
N LEU A 37 -40.35 -40.90 -2.02
CA LEU A 37 -40.44 -40.30 -0.68
C LEU A 37 -41.10 -41.24 0.33
N ILE A 38 -42.16 -41.95 -0.06
CA ILE A 38 -42.90 -42.85 0.85
C ILE A 38 -42.02 -44.00 1.35
N GLU A 39 -41.09 -44.48 0.53
CA GLU A 39 -40.10 -45.51 0.91
C GLU A 39 -39.12 -45.06 2.01
N MET A 40 -38.96 -43.74 2.23
CA MET A 40 -38.10 -43.20 3.29
C MET A 40 -38.70 -43.27 4.71
N GLY A 41 -39.81 -43.97 4.89
CA GLY A 41 -40.46 -44.16 6.19
C GLY A 41 -41.19 -42.92 6.69
N VAL A 42 -41.17 -42.67 8.00
CA VAL A 42 -42.00 -41.61 8.65
C VAL A 42 -41.66 -40.20 8.15
N THR A 43 -40.37 -39.88 7.99
CA THR A 43 -39.92 -38.60 7.43
C THR A 43 -40.41 -38.44 5.99
N GLY A 44 -40.36 -39.51 5.21
CA GLY A 44 -40.91 -39.62 3.87
C GLY A 44 -42.38 -39.27 3.76
N TRP A 45 -43.20 -39.80 4.66
CA TRP A 45 -44.64 -39.48 4.74
C TRP A 45 -44.90 -38.01 5.08
N ILE A 46 -44.13 -37.40 6.00
CA ILE A 46 -44.27 -35.98 6.34
C ILE A 46 -43.93 -35.10 5.14
N VAL A 47 -42.80 -35.37 4.47
CA VAL A 47 -42.39 -34.62 3.28
C VAL A 47 -43.39 -34.80 2.15
N THR A 48 -43.92 -36.02 1.96
CA THR A 48 -44.98 -36.31 0.99
C THR A 48 -46.23 -35.49 1.27
N ALA A 49 -46.67 -35.39 2.53
CA ALA A 49 -47.82 -34.57 2.90
C ALA A 49 -47.60 -33.08 2.57
N VAL A 50 -46.42 -32.53 2.90
CA VAL A 50 -46.06 -31.15 2.55
C VAL A 50 -46.01 -30.97 1.02
N MET A 51 -45.46 -31.94 0.30
CA MET A 51 -45.34 -31.89 -1.16
C MET A 51 -46.71 -31.99 -1.85
N VAL A 52 -47.64 -32.80 -1.33
CA VAL A 52 -49.04 -32.86 -1.79
C VAL A 52 -49.71 -31.50 -1.65
N VAL A 53 -49.60 -30.85 -0.49
CA VAL A 53 -50.15 -29.50 -0.27
C VAL A 53 -49.50 -28.48 -1.21
N THR A 54 -48.18 -28.54 -1.37
CA THR A 54 -47.42 -27.64 -2.26
C THR A 54 -47.85 -27.81 -3.72
N ASN A 55 -47.91 -29.04 -4.21
CA ASN A 55 -48.32 -29.36 -5.58
C ASN A 55 -49.80 -29.02 -5.82
N ALA A 56 -50.67 -29.18 -4.81
CA ALA A 56 -52.07 -28.75 -4.88
C ALA A 56 -52.19 -27.22 -5.01
N LEU A 57 -51.37 -26.45 -4.29
CA LEU A 57 -51.31 -24.99 -4.43
C LEU A 57 -50.74 -24.57 -5.80
N LEU A 58 -49.71 -25.26 -6.30
CA LEU A 58 -49.17 -25.03 -7.65
C LEU A 58 -50.22 -25.33 -8.73
N LEU A 59 -51.01 -26.40 -8.57
CA LEU A 59 -52.15 -26.70 -9.43
C LEU A 59 -53.19 -25.57 -9.40
N ALA A 60 -53.58 -25.12 -8.22
CA ALA A 60 -54.52 -24.00 -8.09
C ALA A 60 -53.97 -22.70 -8.72
N ALA A 61 -52.67 -22.44 -8.61
CA ALA A 61 -52.01 -21.30 -9.24
C ALA A 61 -51.96 -21.44 -10.78
N ALA A 62 -51.61 -22.61 -11.31
CA ALA A 62 -51.63 -22.90 -12.75
C ALA A 62 -53.04 -22.76 -13.33
N GLY A 63 -54.05 -23.27 -12.62
CA GLY A 63 -55.46 -23.08 -12.97
C GLY A 63 -55.88 -21.61 -12.94
N LEU A 64 -55.39 -20.83 -11.98
CA LEU A 64 -55.63 -19.39 -11.92
C LEU A 64 -55.01 -18.66 -13.11
N VAL A 65 -53.78 -19.00 -13.50
CA VAL A 65 -53.13 -18.43 -14.68
C VAL A 65 -53.93 -18.78 -15.94
N PHE A 66 -54.28 -20.04 -16.15
CA PHE A 66 -54.98 -20.46 -17.37
C PHE A 66 -56.43 -19.95 -17.44
N ILE A 67 -57.25 -20.26 -16.43
CA ILE A 67 -58.68 -19.96 -16.45
C ILE A 67 -58.90 -18.45 -16.42
N ARG A 68 -58.20 -17.70 -15.55
CA ARG A 68 -58.41 -16.25 -15.45
C ARG A 68 -57.95 -15.50 -16.69
N THR A 69 -56.86 -15.96 -17.32
CA THR A 69 -56.27 -15.27 -18.48
C THR A 69 -57.00 -15.61 -19.78
N PHE A 70 -57.40 -16.87 -19.98
CA PHE A 70 -57.92 -17.34 -21.27
C PHE A 70 -59.43 -17.67 -21.29
N LEU A 71 -60.03 -17.99 -20.14
CA LEU A 71 -61.46 -18.35 -20.01
C LEU A 71 -62.25 -17.34 -19.16
N GLY A 72 -61.58 -16.35 -18.57
CA GLY A 72 -62.19 -15.32 -17.73
C GLY A 72 -63.02 -14.31 -18.52
N ALA A 73 -63.72 -13.45 -17.78
CA ALA A 73 -64.46 -12.33 -18.36
C ALA A 73 -63.51 -11.39 -19.12
N ARG A 74 -64.00 -10.80 -20.22
CA ARG A 74 -63.24 -9.86 -21.03
C ARG A 74 -62.90 -8.61 -20.18
N GLY A 75 -61.62 -8.33 -20.04
CA GLY A 75 -61.15 -7.05 -19.50
C GLY A 75 -61.21 -5.93 -20.56
N HIS A 76 -61.08 -4.69 -20.11
CA HIS A 76 -60.82 -3.56 -21.00
C HIS A 76 -59.32 -3.47 -21.22
N TYR A 77 -58.88 -3.64 -22.48
CA TYR A 77 -57.46 -3.63 -22.85
C TYR A 77 -57.18 -2.44 -23.76
N PRO A 78 -56.01 -1.77 -23.62
CA PRO A 78 -55.63 -0.65 -24.51
C PRO A 78 -55.50 -1.05 -25.98
N ARG A 79 -55.29 -2.33 -26.27
CA ARG A 79 -55.22 -2.91 -27.62
C ARG A 79 -55.99 -4.23 -27.64
N GLU A 80 -56.61 -4.55 -28.76
CA GLU A 80 -57.26 -5.83 -28.93
C GLU A 80 -56.23 -6.99 -28.88
N PRO A 81 -56.45 -8.01 -28.03
CA PRO A 81 -55.60 -9.18 -28.02
C PRO A 81 -55.65 -9.89 -29.38
N HIS A 82 -54.48 -10.27 -29.89
CA HIS A 82 -54.32 -11.00 -31.16
C HIS A 82 -53.27 -12.10 -30.98
N GLU A 83 -53.34 -13.16 -31.77
CA GLU A 83 -52.33 -14.23 -31.74
C GLU A 83 -50.94 -13.67 -32.09
N VAL A 84 -49.92 -14.19 -31.40
CA VAL A 84 -48.53 -13.78 -31.65
C VAL A 84 -47.99 -14.42 -32.93
N PRO A 85 -46.98 -13.80 -33.57
CA PRO A 85 -46.30 -14.40 -34.73
C PRO A 85 -45.74 -15.80 -34.43
N MET A 86 -45.66 -16.63 -35.47
CA MET A 86 -45.25 -18.05 -35.38
C MET A 86 -43.98 -18.31 -34.54
N PRO A 87 -42.89 -17.54 -34.69
CA PRO A 87 -41.67 -17.78 -33.91
C PRO A 87 -41.86 -17.65 -32.39
N MET A 88 -42.85 -16.89 -31.93
CA MET A 88 -43.06 -16.63 -30.50
C MET A 88 -43.87 -17.73 -29.80
N TRP A 89 -44.84 -18.35 -30.48
CA TRP A 89 -45.65 -19.43 -29.88
C TRP A 89 -45.12 -20.84 -30.20
N LEU A 90 -44.32 -21.00 -31.27
CA LEU A 90 -43.81 -22.31 -31.68
C LEU A 90 -42.99 -23.00 -30.57
N GLY A 91 -42.06 -22.28 -29.94
CA GLY A 91 -41.21 -22.81 -28.88
C GLY A 91 -42.01 -23.31 -27.66
N PRO A 92 -42.83 -22.46 -27.03
CA PRO A 92 -43.71 -22.87 -25.93
C PRO A 92 -44.64 -24.04 -26.30
N MET A 93 -45.19 -24.03 -27.51
CA MET A 93 -46.05 -25.12 -27.99
C MET A 93 -45.27 -26.43 -28.15
N LEU A 94 -44.08 -26.40 -28.73
CA LEU A 94 -43.22 -27.58 -28.90
C LEU A 94 -42.86 -28.19 -27.55
N LEU A 95 -42.52 -27.37 -26.54
CA LEU A 95 -42.26 -27.86 -25.18
C LEU A 95 -43.51 -28.46 -24.52
N ALA A 96 -44.67 -27.83 -24.71
CA ALA A 96 -45.92 -28.30 -24.13
C ALA A 96 -46.41 -29.61 -24.77
N ILE A 97 -46.31 -29.73 -26.09
CA ILE A 97 -46.54 -30.97 -26.84
C ILE A 97 -45.50 -32.02 -26.45
N GLY A 98 -44.24 -31.64 -26.33
CA GLY A 98 -43.17 -32.53 -25.88
C GLY A 98 -43.47 -33.16 -24.50
N GLY A 99 -43.97 -32.37 -23.55
CA GLY A 99 -44.40 -32.88 -22.25
C GLY A 99 -45.57 -33.88 -22.32
N PHE A 100 -46.46 -33.73 -23.32
CA PHE A 100 -47.51 -34.72 -23.60
C PHE A 100 -46.94 -35.97 -24.28
N VAL A 101 -46.15 -35.82 -25.34
CA VAL A 101 -45.59 -36.93 -26.13
C VAL A 101 -44.67 -37.80 -25.29
N LEU A 102 -43.78 -37.20 -24.50
CA LEU A 102 -42.89 -37.94 -23.60
C LEU A 102 -43.65 -38.64 -22.46
N GLY A 103 -44.81 -38.10 -22.05
CA GLY A 103 -45.68 -38.74 -21.08
C GLY A 103 -46.44 -39.92 -21.67
N ALA A 104 -47.07 -39.71 -22.83
CA ALA A 104 -47.83 -40.73 -23.55
C ALA A 104 -46.93 -41.87 -24.06
N TRP A 105 -45.70 -41.56 -24.50
CA TRP A 105 -44.70 -42.52 -24.97
C TRP A 105 -43.54 -42.63 -23.97
N HIS A 106 -43.87 -42.94 -22.71
CA HIS A 106 -42.95 -42.98 -21.57
C HIS A 106 -41.77 -43.96 -21.70
N HIS A 107 -41.90 -45.03 -22.50
CA HIS A 107 -40.81 -45.98 -22.72
C HIS A 107 -39.58 -45.36 -23.39
N TRP A 108 -39.76 -44.36 -24.27
CA TRP A 108 -38.64 -43.72 -24.94
C TRP A 108 -37.71 -42.96 -23.97
N PRO A 109 -38.20 -42.01 -23.13
CA PRO A 109 -37.35 -41.35 -22.14
C PRO A 109 -36.86 -42.30 -21.05
N GLU A 110 -37.63 -43.33 -20.69
CA GLU A 110 -37.21 -44.36 -19.74
C GLU A 110 -35.92 -45.04 -20.16
N THR A 111 -35.90 -45.65 -21.35
CA THR A 111 -34.76 -46.46 -21.82
C THR A 111 -33.54 -45.60 -22.14
N TRP A 112 -33.73 -44.48 -22.84
CA TRP A 112 -32.62 -43.74 -23.43
C TRP A 112 -32.09 -42.59 -22.57
N LEU A 113 -32.87 -42.09 -21.61
CA LEU A 113 -32.51 -40.91 -20.84
C LEU A 113 -32.47 -41.19 -19.34
N ILE A 114 -33.60 -41.64 -18.77
CA ILE A 114 -33.75 -41.74 -17.31
C ILE A 114 -32.96 -42.92 -16.77
N ASN A 115 -33.02 -44.11 -17.41
CA ASN A 115 -32.27 -45.27 -16.92
C ASN A 115 -30.77 -44.97 -16.90
N ALA A 116 -30.20 -44.43 -18.00
CA ALA A 116 -28.80 -44.03 -18.05
C ALA A 116 -28.43 -43.01 -16.94
N ALA A 117 -29.26 -42.00 -16.71
CA ALA A 117 -29.03 -41.00 -15.67
C ALA A 117 -29.11 -41.59 -14.25
N VAL A 118 -30.06 -42.49 -13.99
CA VAL A 118 -30.23 -43.15 -12.70
C VAL A 118 -29.06 -44.09 -12.43
N GLN A 119 -28.65 -44.93 -13.39
CA GLN A 119 -27.51 -45.84 -13.19
C GLN A 119 -26.19 -45.07 -12.97
N ALA A 120 -26.04 -43.88 -13.55
CA ALA A 120 -24.85 -43.04 -13.35
C ALA A 120 -24.77 -42.42 -11.94
N VAL A 121 -25.91 -42.12 -11.31
CA VAL A 121 -25.98 -41.48 -9.98
C VAL A 121 -26.18 -42.50 -8.85
N ALA A 122 -26.89 -43.60 -9.13
CA ALA A 122 -27.18 -44.64 -8.17
C ALA A 122 -25.94 -45.49 -7.86
N ARG A 123 -25.80 -45.89 -6.59
CA ARG A 123 -24.71 -46.76 -6.12
C ARG A 123 -24.98 -48.26 -6.33
N GLY A 124 -26.07 -48.62 -7.02
CA GLY A 124 -26.48 -49.98 -7.31
C GLY A 124 -27.50 -50.02 -8.44
N ALA A 125 -27.76 -51.21 -9.00
CA ALA A 125 -28.74 -51.38 -10.07
C ALA A 125 -30.15 -51.06 -9.55
N VAL A 126 -30.73 -49.97 -10.03
CA VAL A 126 -32.12 -49.59 -9.75
C VAL A 126 -32.94 -49.82 -11.01
N ASP A 127 -33.96 -50.66 -10.93
CA ASP A 127 -34.90 -50.85 -12.04
C ASP A 127 -35.81 -49.62 -12.16
N VAL A 128 -35.63 -48.86 -13.24
CA VAL A 128 -36.49 -47.71 -13.57
C VAL A 128 -37.56 -48.19 -14.53
N ASN A 129 -38.80 -48.28 -14.07
CA ASN A 129 -39.94 -48.66 -14.90
C ASN A 129 -40.96 -47.53 -14.96
N LEU A 130 -40.89 -46.64 -15.95
CA LEU A 130 -41.87 -45.54 -16.06
C LEU A 130 -43.22 -46.10 -16.52
N TYR A 131 -44.25 -45.88 -15.71
CA TYR A 131 -45.61 -46.29 -16.04
C TYR A 131 -46.58 -45.10 -15.92
N LEU A 132 -47.62 -45.10 -16.76
CA LEU A 132 -48.74 -44.16 -16.66
C LEU A 132 -49.83 -44.65 -15.68
N TRP A 133 -49.92 -45.96 -15.46
CA TRP A 133 -50.85 -46.58 -14.52
C TRP A 133 -50.28 -47.88 -13.97
N GLY A 134 -49.96 -47.92 -12.68
CA GLY A 134 -49.33 -49.05 -12.00
C GLY A 134 -50.24 -49.81 -11.02
N GLY A 135 -51.53 -49.48 -10.97
CA GLY A 135 -52.49 -49.99 -9.98
C GLY A 135 -52.75 -49.01 -8.83
N VAL A 136 -53.48 -49.45 -7.80
CA VAL A 136 -53.82 -48.60 -6.64
C VAL A 136 -52.66 -48.59 -5.65
N THR A 137 -51.68 -47.73 -5.88
CA THR A 137 -50.53 -47.51 -4.98
C THR A 137 -50.77 -46.29 -4.08
N PRO A 138 -50.07 -46.19 -2.92
CA PRO A 138 -50.08 -44.98 -2.11
C PRO A 138 -49.68 -43.71 -2.88
N ALA A 139 -48.81 -43.82 -3.89
CA ALA A 139 -48.40 -42.71 -4.74
C ALA A 139 -49.53 -42.22 -5.68
N VAL A 140 -50.33 -43.14 -6.24
CA VAL A 140 -51.54 -42.79 -7.00
C VAL A 140 -52.56 -42.10 -6.10
N VAL A 141 -52.76 -42.59 -4.87
CA VAL A 141 -53.64 -41.94 -3.89
C VAL A 141 -53.16 -40.53 -3.57
N ALA A 142 -51.86 -40.33 -3.33
CA ALA A 142 -51.28 -39.00 -3.10
C ALA A 142 -51.45 -38.06 -4.31
N SER A 143 -51.34 -38.59 -5.53
CA SER A 143 -51.57 -37.84 -6.77
C SER A 143 -53.04 -37.44 -6.94
N LEU A 144 -53.97 -38.36 -6.70
CA LEU A 144 -55.41 -38.08 -6.69
C LEU A 144 -55.78 -37.04 -5.63
N LEU A 145 -55.21 -37.16 -4.42
CA LEU A 145 -55.37 -36.18 -3.35
C LEU A 145 -54.81 -34.81 -3.77
N THR A 146 -53.66 -34.76 -4.46
CA THR A 146 -53.07 -33.52 -4.96
C THR A 146 -54.02 -32.83 -5.95
N VAL A 147 -54.59 -33.58 -6.88
CA VAL A 147 -55.55 -33.05 -7.87
C VAL A 147 -56.84 -32.59 -7.17
N GLY A 148 -57.41 -33.41 -6.29
CA GLY A 148 -58.61 -33.08 -5.52
C GLY A 148 -58.44 -31.84 -4.66
N LEU A 149 -57.35 -31.76 -3.89
CA LEU A 149 -57.02 -30.59 -3.08
C LEU A 149 -56.73 -29.35 -3.93
N GLY A 150 -56.07 -29.50 -5.08
CA GLY A 150 -55.81 -28.37 -5.97
C GLY A 150 -57.09 -27.79 -6.57
N VAL A 151 -58.03 -28.65 -6.99
CA VAL A 151 -59.36 -28.21 -7.44
C VAL A 151 -60.13 -27.54 -6.30
N LEU A 152 -60.07 -28.09 -5.09
CA LEU A 152 -60.67 -27.51 -3.90
C LEU A 152 -60.09 -26.11 -3.59
N PHE A 153 -58.76 -25.99 -3.56
CA PHE A 153 -58.07 -24.72 -3.35
C PHE A 153 -58.38 -23.69 -4.44
N TYR A 154 -58.54 -24.12 -5.68
CA TYR A 154 -58.96 -23.24 -6.77
C TYR A 154 -60.42 -22.76 -6.60
N GLY A 155 -61.33 -23.65 -6.20
CA GLY A 155 -62.73 -23.32 -5.89
C GLY A 155 -62.84 -22.31 -4.75
N PHE A 156 -62.10 -22.56 -3.66
CA PHE A 156 -62.08 -21.69 -2.47
C PHE A 156 -60.94 -20.65 -2.49
N ARG A 157 -60.40 -20.31 -3.67
CA ARG A 157 -59.22 -19.43 -3.83
C ARG A 157 -59.29 -18.11 -3.07
N HIS A 158 -60.48 -17.49 -2.96
CA HIS A 158 -60.66 -16.23 -2.23
C HIS A 158 -60.55 -16.43 -0.71
N ALA A 159 -60.99 -17.57 -0.18
CA ALA A 159 -60.81 -17.91 1.22
C ALA A 159 -59.35 -18.30 1.51
N VAL A 160 -58.73 -19.12 0.65
CA VAL A 160 -57.31 -19.52 0.78
C VAL A 160 -56.40 -18.29 0.77
N ARG A 161 -56.56 -17.38 -0.20
CA ARG A 161 -55.77 -16.14 -0.28
C ARG A 161 -55.94 -15.26 0.96
N ARG A 162 -57.17 -15.12 1.48
CA ARG A 162 -57.43 -14.35 2.71
C ARG A 162 -56.73 -14.98 3.92
N HIS A 163 -56.76 -16.31 4.04
CA HIS A 163 -56.07 -16.99 5.14
C HIS A 163 -54.56 -16.84 5.02
N ILE A 164 -53.95 -17.08 3.85
CA ILE A 164 -52.51 -16.89 3.64
C ILE A 164 -52.08 -15.45 3.97
N ALA A 165 -52.88 -14.45 3.58
CA ALA A 165 -52.58 -13.04 3.86
C ALA A 165 -52.61 -12.67 5.36
N ARG A 166 -53.35 -13.40 6.21
CA ARG A 166 -53.33 -13.19 7.67
C ARG A 166 -51.99 -13.58 8.30
N TRP A 167 -51.25 -14.49 7.68
CA TRP A 167 -49.94 -14.96 8.14
C TRP A 167 -48.80 -14.02 7.72
N ARG A 168 -49.11 -12.73 7.49
CA ARG A 168 -48.20 -11.68 6.99
C ARG A 168 -46.88 -11.58 7.77
N VAL A 169 -46.87 -11.98 9.04
CA VAL A 169 -45.69 -11.98 9.91
C VAL A 169 -44.59 -12.91 9.38
N PHE A 170 -44.92 -14.09 8.88
CA PHE A 170 -43.93 -15.02 8.30
C PHE A 170 -43.39 -14.55 6.95
N TRP A 171 -44.19 -13.78 6.19
CA TRP A 171 -43.81 -13.27 4.87
C TRP A 171 -43.13 -11.89 4.92
N GLY A 172 -43.00 -11.27 6.10
CA GLY A 172 -42.32 -9.98 6.29
C GLY A 172 -40.79 -10.06 6.22
N VAL A 173 -40.23 -11.27 6.24
CA VAL A 173 -38.80 -11.54 6.10
C VAL A 173 -38.56 -12.16 4.73
N SER A 174 -38.18 -11.35 3.75
CA SER A 174 -37.71 -11.85 2.46
C SER A 174 -36.19 -12.08 2.49
N GLY A 175 -35.71 -13.05 1.71
CA GLY A 175 -34.26 -13.27 1.55
C GLY A 175 -33.54 -12.01 1.05
N ASP A 176 -34.21 -11.24 0.20
CA ASP A 176 -33.75 -9.94 -0.31
C ASP A 176 -33.52 -8.92 0.82
N LEU A 177 -34.47 -8.79 1.75
CA LEU A 177 -34.33 -7.92 2.92
C LEU A 177 -33.18 -8.36 3.85
N ILE A 178 -32.95 -9.66 4.00
CA ILE A 178 -31.84 -10.19 4.78
C ILE A 178 -30.51 -9.82 4.10
N TRP A 179 -30.41 -10.07 2.79
CA TRP A 179 -29.22 -9.79 2.00
C TRP A 179 -28.84 -8.31 2.04
N ASP A 180 -29.79 -7.43 1.78
CA ASP A 180 -29.59 -5.98 1.85
C ASP A 180 -29.12 -5.50 3.22
N ARG A 181 -29.69 -6.06 4.29
CA ARG A 181 -29.27 -5.71 5.66
C ARG A 181 -27.86 -6.18 5.95
N LEU A 182 -27.48 -7.37 5.50
CA LEU A 182 -26.13 -7.89 5.65
C LEU A 182 -25.13 -7.02 4.90
N LEU A 183 -25.41 -6.68 3.65
CA LEU A 183 -24.55 -5.82 2.83
C LEU A 183 -24.35 -4.44 3.48
N LYS A 184 -25.44 -3.81 3.96
CA LYS A 184 -25.38 -2.52 4.68
C LYS A 184 -24.61 -2.61 6.00
N ARG A 185 -24.65 -3.75 6.69
CA ARG A 185 -23.85 -3.96 7.91
C ARG A 185 -22.37 -4.14 7.58
N LEU A 186 -22.05 -4.87 6.51
CA LEU A 186 -20.69 -5.04 6.03
C LEU A 186 -20.06 -3.70 5.66
N PHE A 187 -20.74 -2.86 4.88
CA PHE A 187 -20.23 -1.54 4.52
C PHE A 187 -20.07 -0.61 5.72
N ARG A 188 -21.00 -0.64 6.68
CA ARG A 188 -20.84 0.12 7.93
C ARG A 188 -19.65 -0.37 8.74
N PHE A 189 -19.46 -1.69 8.82
CA PHE A 189 -18.30 -2.27 9.48
C PHE A 189 -16.99 -1.86 8.81
N ALA A 190 -16.91 -1.96 7.49
CA ALA A 190 -15.76 -1.50 6.72
C ALA A 190 -15.49 0.01 6.93
N GLY A 191 -16.55 0.84 6.96
CA GLY A 191 -16.44 2.27 7.23
C GLY A 191 -15.96 2.58 8.65
N MET A 192 -16.43 1.84 9.66
CA MET A 192 -15.95 1.98 11.04
C MET A 192 -14.48 1.58 11.18
N LEU A 193 -14.06 0.51 10.50
CA LEU A 193 -12.66 0.12 10.46
C LEU A 193 -11.81 1.19 9.76
N ALA A 194 -12.23 1.66 8.59
CA ALA A 194 -11.50 2.66 7.84
C ALA A 194 -11.35 3.97 8.62
N SER A 195 -12.43 4.50 9.21
CA SER A 195 -12.36 5.73 10.01
C SER A 195 -11.55 5.56 11.30
N GLY A 196 -11.54 4.35 11.86
CA GLY A 196 -10.75 3.99 13.04
C GLY A 196 -9.25 3.89 12.80
N TRP A 197 -8.77 3.79 11.55
CA TRP A 197 -7.33 3.73 11.23
C TRP A 197 -6.86 4.89 10.33
N GLN A 198 -7.73 5.42 9.46
CA GLN A 198 -7.43 6.48 8.49
C GLN A 198 -7.89 7.87 8.96
N HIS A 199 -7.77 8.16 10.25
CA HIS A 199 -8.11 9.46 10.85
C HIS A 199 -7.19 10.63 10.45
N GLY A 200 -6.22 10.43 9.55
CA GLY A 200 -5.38 11.50 8.97
C GLY A 200 -4.29 12.09 9.87
N SER A 201 -4.20 11.66 11.14
CA SER A 201 -3.21 12.19 12.09
C SER A 201 -1.83 11.55 11.92
N LEU A 202 -0.87 12.25 11.31
CA LEU A 202 0.53 11.77 11.18
C LEU A 202 1.14 11.38 12.54
N ARG A 203 0.86 12.16 13.58
CA ARG A 203 1.32 11.90 14.96
C ARG A 203 0.93 10.51 15.45
N LEU A 204 -0.32 10.10 15.26
CA LEU A 204 -0.80 8.79 15.73
C LEU A 204 -0.16 7.65 14.92
N HIS A 205 0.03 7.83 13.62
CA HIS A 205 0.72 6.85 12.78
C HIS A 205 2.19 6.68 13.18
N LEU A 206 2.89 7.76 13.53
CA LEU A 206 4.27 7.68 14.03
C LEU A 206 4.36 7.00 15.40
N ILE A 207 3.41 7.28 16.31
CA ILE A 207 3.31 6.59 17.61
C ILE A 207 3.10 5.09 17.41
N LEU A 208 2.15 4.70 16.55
CA LEU A 208 1.87 3.31 16.25
C LEU A 208 3.07 2.61 15.60
N LEU A 209 3.72 3.27 14.63
CA LEU A 209 4.93 2.75 13.99
C LEU A 209 6.04 2.52 15.02
N GLY A 210 6.32 3.52 15.87
CA GLY A 210 7.30 3.41 16.94
C GLY A 210 6.98 2.28 17.93
N LEU A 211 5.72 2.14 18.34
CA LEU A 211 5.26 1.07 19.21
C LEU A 211 5.43 -0.31 18.56
N VAL A 212 5.04 -0.47 17.30
CA VAL A 212 5.16 -1.75 16.59
C VAL A 212 6.62 -2.14 16.42
N LEU A 213 7.48 -1.24 15.94
CA LEU A 213 8.92 -1.50 15.78
C LEU A 213 9.58 -1.86 17.12
N SER A 214 9.29 -1.10 18.17
CA SER A 214 9.82 -1.37 19.51
C SER A 214 9.33 -2.72 20.04
N SER A 215 8.03 -3.02 19.87
CA SER A 215 7.44 -4.28 20.29
C SER A 215 8.07 -5.45 19.54
N THR A 216 8.36 -5.32 18.24
CA THR A 216 9.05 -6.38 17.49
C THR A 216 10.45 -6.64 18.01
N VAL A 217 11.19 -5.61 18.42
CA VAL A 217 12.52 -5.79 19.06
C VAL A 217 12.37 -6.52 20.39
N PHE A 218 11.48 -6.07 21.28
CA PHE A 218 11.30 -6.70 22.59
C PHE A 218 10.75 -8.12 22.50
N VAL A 219 9.81 -8.39 21.59
CA VAL A 219 9.29 -9.75 21.34
C VAL A 219 10.37 -10.63 20.72
N GLY A 220 11.15 -10.13 19.76
CA GLY A 220 12.26 -10.88 19.16
C GLY A 220 13.31 -11.27 20.21
N LEU A 221 13.62 -10.36 21.13
CA LEU A 221 14.54 -10.64 22.24
C LEU A 221 13.94 -11.56 23.32
N GLY A 222 12.62 -11.51 23.53
CA GLY A 222 11.93 -12.31 24.56
C GLY A 222 11.51 -13.72 24.12
N VAL A 223 11.19 -13.91 22.83
CA VAL A 223 10.75 -15.20 22.24
C VAL A 223 11.94 -16.00 21.70
N GLY A 224 13.09 -15.35 21.48
CA GLY A 224 14.29 -15.94 20.90
C GLY A 224 14.96 -17.07 21.68
N GLY A 225 14.54 -17.39 22.92
CA GLY A 225 14.90 -18.60 23.69
C GLY A 225 16.36 -18.72 24.15
N GLU A 226 17.31 -18.22 23.37
CA GLU A 226 18.69 -17.99 23.79
C GLU A 226 18.75 -16.62 24.46
N PRO A 227 19.29 -16.49 25.68
CA PRO A 227 19.55 -15.19 26.24
C PRO A 227 20.55 -14.50 25.31
N LEU A 228 20.09 -13.64 24.40
CA LEU A 228 20.97 -12.73 23.64
C LEU A 228 21.80 -11.84 24.58
N LEU A 229 21.33 -11.65 25.81
CA LEU A 229 22.04 -11.02 26.92
C LEU A 229 23.03 -11.96 27.65
N GLY A 230 22.96 -13.28 27.41
CA GLY A 230 23.81 -14.33 27.99
C GLY A 230 24.80 -14.96 27.00
N ALA A 231 24.58 -14.85 25.68
CA ALA A 231 25.46 -15.35 24.63
C ALA A 231 26.73 -14.52 24.41
N GLY A 232 27.04 -13.59 25.33
CA GLY A 232 28.19 -12.71 25.24
C GLY A 232 28.51 -12.04 26.57
N ALA A 233 28.60 -12.81 27.65
CA ALA A 233 29.40 -12.37 28.79
C ALA A 233 30.81 -12.06 28.26
N HIS A 234 31.13 -10.77 28.10
CA HIS A 234 32.42 -10.35 27.60
C HIS A 234 33.54 -11.02 28.41
N PRO A 235 34.61 -11.53 27.78
CA PRO A 235 35.90 -11.51 28.46
C PRO A 235 36.18 -10.04 28.80
N ALA A 236 36.42 -9.76 30.08
CA ALA A 236 36.68 -8.42 30.62
C ALA A 236 37.88 -7.76 29.90
N GLY A 237 37.61 -7.09 28.77
CA GLY A 237 38.64 -6.56 27.87
C GLY A 237 38.12 -6.01 26.52
N ALA A 238 36.87 -6.27 26.14
CA ALA A 238 36.27 -5.85 24.86
C ALA A 238 35.53 -4.49 24.91
N VAL A 239 35.90 -3.59 25.82
CA VAL A 239 35.35 -2.24 25.90
C VAL A 239 36.44 -1.25 25.50
N SER A 240 36.21 -0.50 24.42
CA SER A 240 37.13 0.55 23.98
C SER A 240 37.35 1.56 25.11
N PRO A 241 38.59 2.04 25.34
CA PRO A 241 38.85 3.03 26.37
C PRO A 241 38.02 4.30 26.12
N LEU A 242 37.50 4.89 27.18
CA LEU A 242 36.72 6.14 27.11
C LEU A 242 37.65 7.28 26.68
N SER A 243 37.38 7.86 25.50
CA SER A 243 38.06 9.06 25.05
C SER A 243 37.32 10.30 25.57
N LEU A 244 38.07 11.29 26.07
CA LEU A 244 37.50 12.55 26.56
C LEU A 244 36.64 13.24 25.48
N PRO A 245 37.09 13.38 24.21
CA PRO A 245 36.26 13.97 23.16
C PRO A 245 35.00 13.15 22.87
N GLY A 246 35.04 11.82 23.02
CA GLY A 246 33.90 10.95 22.81
C GLY A 246 32.84 11.10 23.89
N VAL A 247 33.25 11.14 25.17
CA VAL A 247 32.33 11.37 26.29
C VAL A 247 31.71 12.75 26.22
N VAL A 248 32.52 13.79 25.98
CA VAL A 248 32.02 15.17 25.83
C VAL A 248 31.07 15.26 24.63
N GLY A 249 31.42 14.62 23.51
CA GLY A 249 30.59 14.54 22.32
C GLY A 249 29.22 13.91 22.59
N CYS A 250 29.18 12.75 23.25
CA CYS A 250 27.94 12.07 23.64
C CYS A 250 27.09 12.91 24.59
N LEU A 251 27.69 13.51 25.63
CA LEU A 251 26.97 14.36 26.58
C LEU A 251 26.37 15.59 25.88
N LEU A 252 27.12 16.22 24.98
CA LEU A 252 26.64 17.36 24.20
C LEU A 252 25.53 16.96 23.22
N ALA A 253 25.66 15.80 22.57
CA ALA A 253 24.65 15.22 21.69
C ALA A 253 23.32 15.01 22.41
N LEU A 254 23.37 14.37 23.59
CA LEU A 254 22.21 14.09 24.44
C LEU A 254 21.61 15.37 25.03
N ALA A 255 22.44 16.29 25.51
CA ALA A 255 21.97 17.58 26.03
C ALA A 255 21.28 18.41 24.94
N GLY A 256 21.83 18.45 23.72
CA GLY A 256 21.23 19.11 22.57
C GLY A 256 19.89 18.48 22.18
N ALA A 257 19.81 17.15 22.11
CA ALA A 257 18.56 16.44 21.82
C ALA A 257 17.48 16.67 22.90
N GLY A 258 17.87 16.61 24.18
CA GLY A 258 16.97 16.91 25.30
C GLY A 258 16.49 18.37 25.31
N ALA A 259 17.39 19.31 25.04
CA ALA A 259 17.04 20.72 24.90
C ALA A 259 16.06 20.95 23.74
N ALA A 260 16.29 20.33 22.58
CA ALA A 260 15.39 20.42 21.43
C ALA A 260 13.99 19.86 21.73
N ALA A 261 13.87 18.85 22.57
CA ALA A 261 12.58 18.25 22.96
C ALA A 261 11.75 19.13 23.92
N VAL A 262 12.40 19.98 24.72
CA VAL A 262 11.74 20.77 25.78
C VAL A 262 11.60 22.24 25.41
N MET A 263 12.60 22.81 24.74
CA MET A 263 12.67 24.24 24.48
C MET A 263 11.63 24.70 23.46
N ARG A 264 11.07 25.87 23.72
CA ARG A 264 10.09 26.53 22.86
C ARG A 264 10.74 27.75 22.24
N GLY A 265 11.02 27.68 20.95
CA GLY A 265 11.58 28.81 20.21
C GLY A 265 12.45 28.36 19.05
N ARG A 266 12.33 29.06 17.91
CA ARG A 266 13.07 28.73 16.68
C ARG A 266 14.58 28.79 16.89
N LEU A 267 15.07 29.85 17.54
CA LEU A 267 16.48 30.03 17.86
C LEU A 267 17.00 28.95 18.81
N ALA A 268 16.25 28.66 19.87
CA ALA A 268 16.60 27.61 20.84
C ALA A 268 16.69 26.22 20.19
N LEU A 269 15.74 25.89 19.30
CA LEU A 269 15.76 24.64 18.53
C LEU A 269 16.96 24.55 17.59
N VAL A 270 17.27 25.64 16.89
CA VAL A 270 18.44 25.71 15.99
C VAL A 270 19.74 25.53 16.78
N THR A 271 19.89 26.20 17.93
CA THR A 271 21.07 26.04 18.79
C THR A 271 21.19 24.66 19.40
N ALA A 272 20.05 24.06 19.80
CA ALA A 272 20.02 22.73 20.40
C ALA A 272 20.39 21.64 19.37
N LEU A 273 19.90 21.76 18.13
CA LEU A 273 20.27 20.89 17.02
C LEU A 273 21.76 21.01 16.69
N GLY A 274 22.27 22.25 16.56
CA GLY A 274 23.69 22.50 16.28
C GLY A 274 24.62 21.99 17.38
N ALA A 275 24.24 22.12 18.65
CA ALA A 275 24.96 21.52 19.76
C ALA A 275 24.96 19.98 19.65
N SER A 276 23.82 19.38 19.27
CA SER A 276 23.73 17.94 19.10
C SER A 276 24.63 17.42 17.98
N GLY A 277 24.60 18.08 16.81
CA GLY A 277 25.44 17.72 15.68
C GLY A 277 26.94 17.94 15.93
N LEU A 278 27.32 18.99 16.67
CA LEU A 278 28.71 19.17 17.13
C LEU A 278 29.13 18.02 18.06
N GLY A 279 28.24 17.60 18.97
CA GLY A 279 28.47 16.45 19.84
C GLY A 279 28.75 15.16 19.06
N LEU A 280 27.94 14.90 18.02
CA LEU A 280 28.15 13.76 17.11
C LEU A 280 29.46 13.86 16.32
N ALA A 281 29.84 15.05 15.85
CA ALA A 281 31.11 15.24 15.15
C ALA A 281 32.32 14.97 16.07
N LEU A 282 32.26 15.41 17.33
CA LEU A 282 33.29 15.11 18.33
C LEU A 282 33.36 13.61 18.63
N PHE A 283 32.21 12.93 18.68
CA PHE A 283 32.16 11.48 18.82
C PHE A 283 32.83 10.77 17.64
N PHE A 284 32.52 11.16 16.40
CA PHE A 284 33.17 10.58 15.22
C PHE A 284 34.68 10.81 15.18
N LEU A 285 35.14 11.99 15.61
CA LEU A 285 36.57 12.27 15.75
C LEU A 285 37.21 11.36 16.81
N ALA A 286 36.52 11.13 17.93
CA ALA A 286 36.97 10.24 19.00
C ALA A 286 37.11 8.77 18.59
N VAL A 287 36.35 8.32 17.58
CA VAL A 287 36.45 6.96 17.02
C VAL A 287 37.30 6.89 15.75
N ASN A 288 38.15 7.90 15.51
CA ASN A 288 39.05 8.01 14.35
C ASN A 288 38.34 8.01 12.99
N ALA A 289 37.17 8.64 12.89
CA ALA A 289 36.42 8.82 11.64
C ALA A 289 36.40 10.29 11.18
N PRO A 290 37.55 10.86 10.73
CA PRO A 290 37.66 12.28 10.40
C PRO A 290 36.81 12.73 9.21
N ASP A 291 36.62 11.87 8.20
CA ASP A 291 35.77 12.16 7.03
C ASP A 291 34.30 12.27 7.43
N VAL A 292 33.83 11.34 8.25
CA VAL A 292 32.45 11.35 8.77
C VAL A 292 32.24 12.55 9.70
N ALA A 293 33.21 12.85 10.57
CA ALA A 293 33.14 14.01 11.45
C ALA A 293 33.05 15.34 10.67
N THR A 294 33.87 15.50 9.62
CA THR A 294 33.87 16.70 8.78
C THR A 294 32.57 16.82 7.99
N THR A 295 32.08 15.71 7.43
CA THR A 295 30.78 15.66 6.75
C THR A 295 29.65 16.04 7.69
N GLN A 296 29.63 15.49 8.91
CA GLN A 296 28.63 15.77 9.92
C GLN A 296 28.58 17.26 10.26
N LEU A 297 29.74 17.91 10.46
CA LEU A 297 29.79 19.35 10.72
C LEU A 297 29.21 20.17 9.58
N MET A 298 29.52 19.81 8.33
CA MET A 298 29.03 20.54 7.16
C MET A 298 27.52 20.34 6.96
N VAL A 299 27.03 19.10 7.06
CA VAL A 299 25.60 18.79 6.97
C VAL A 299 24.82 19.48 8.09
N GLU A 300 25.35 19.48 9.32
CA GLU A 300 24.72 20.17 10.46
C GLU A 300 24.65 21.68 10.21
N THR A 301 25.77 22.29 9.79
CA THR A 301 25.83 23.73 9.47
C THR A 301 24.80 24.10 8.40
N LEU A 302 24.72 23.33 7.31
CA LEU A 302 23.76 23.57 6.25
C LEU A 302 22.31 23.34 6.70
N THR A 303 22.06 22.31 7.51
CA THR A 303 20.73 22.01 8.06
C THR A 303 20.25 23.15 8.95
N VAL A 304 21.10 23.65 9.83
CA VAL A 304 20.84 24.82 10.67
C VAL A 304 20.51 26.05 9.81
N VAL A 305 21.31 26.32 8.77
CA VAL A 305 21.08 27.46 7.87
C VAL A 305 19.75 27.31 7.12
N PHE A 306 19.48 26.16 6.50
CA PHE A 306 18.24 25.91 5.79
C PHE A 306 17.02 25.96 6.71
N LEU A 307 17.11 25.34 7.88
CA LEU A 307 16.04 25.36 8.87
C LEU A 307 15.76 26.80 9.33
N ALA A 308 16.79 27.60 9.60
CA ALA A 308 16.62 29.01 9.96
C ALA A 308 15.91 29.80 8.85
N LEU A 309 16.30 29.60 7.59
CA LEU A 309 15.70 30.28 6.44
C LEU A 309 14.24 29.87 6.21
N VAL A 310 13.95 28.58 6.30
CA VAL A 310 12.59 28.04 6.16
C VAL A 310 11.71 28.50 7.30
N LEU A 311 12.17 28.34 8.55
CA LEU A 311 11.42 28.76 9.73
C LEU A 311 11.07 30.23 9.64
N ARG A 312 12.00 31.10 9.24
CA ARG A 312 11.70 32.54 9.12
C ARG A 312 10.59 32.87 8.14
N LYS A 313 10.42 32.09 7.06
CA LYS A 313 9.33 32.27 6.08
C LYS A 313 8.01 31.69 6.55
N LEU A 314 8.04 30.74 7.48
CA LEU A 314 6.81 30.19 8.05
C LEU A 314 6.17 31.23 8.98
N PRO A 315 4.85 31.47 8.87
CA PRO A 315 4.13 32.32 9.81
C PRO A 315 4.40 31.84 11.24
N SER A 316 4.36 32.75 12.21
CA SER A 316 4.44 32.36 13.62
C SER A 316 3.30 31.38 13.89
N ILE A 317 3.61 30.09 13.94
CA ILE A 317 2.61 29.06 14.23
C ILE A 317 2.11 29.37 15.64
N PRO A 318 0.81 29.63 15.84
CA PRO A 318 0.24 29.76 17.18
C PRO A 318 0.69 28.53 17.97
N GLY A 319 1.32 28.74 19.12
CA GLY A 319 1.83 27.63 19.93
C GLY A 319 0.71 26.61 20.10
N ALA A 320 0.96 25.35 19.71
CA ALA A 320 -0.04 24.29 19.83
C ALA A 320 -0.66 24.34 21.22
N ALA A 321 -2.00 24.24 21.29
CA ALA A 321 -2.72 24.29 22.55
C ALA A 321 -2.03 23.34 23.55
N PRO A 322 -1.79 23.77 24.81
CA PRO A 322 -1.00 23.00 25.74
C PRO A 322 -1.56 21.59 25.85
N GLU A 323 -0.78 20.60 25.39
CA GLU A 323 -1.22 19.20 25.48
C GLU A 323 -1.50 18.84 26.94
N GLY A 324 -2.61 18.14 27.18
CA GLY A 324 -2.97 17.64 28.51
C GLY A 324 -1.85 16.77 29.08
N ARG A 325 -1.70 16.77 30.42
CA ARG A 325 -0.64 16.02 31.11
C ARG A 325 -0.59 14.54 30.70
N GLY A 326 -1.75 13.92 30.47
CA GLY A 326 -1.84 12.53 30.01
C GLY A 326 -1.21 12.31 28.62
N ALA A 327 -1.49 13.18 27.64
CA ALA A 327 -0.92 13.05 26.30
C ALA A 327 0.61 13.19 26.30
N ARG A 328 1.15 14.13 27.09
CA ARG A 328 2.60 14.28 27.25
C ARG A 328 3.24 13.08 27.91
N ALA A 329 2.59 12.50 28.93
CA ALA A 329 3.06 11.28 29.57
C ALA A 329 3.09 10.11 28.56
N THR A 330 2.06 9.96 27.72
CA THR A 330 2.05 8.95 26.64
C THR A 330 3.21 9.16 25.66
N HIS A 331 3.47 10.40 25.23
CA HIS A 331 4.60 10.69 24.34
C HIS A 331 5.93 10.34 24.97
N LEU A 332 6.14 10.72 26.23
CA LEU A 332 7.36 10.40 26.96
C LEU A 332 7.55 8.88 27.04
N LEU A 333 6.51 8.15 27.44
CA LEU A 333 6.56 6.69 27.55
C LEU A 333 6.88 6.04 26.20
N VAL A 334 6.20 6.44 25.12
CA VAL A 334 6.44 5.91 23.78
C VAL A 334 7.86 6.23 23.30
N SER A 335 8.34 7.46 23.48
CA SER A 335 9.70 7.86 23.07
C SER A 335 10.78 7.14 23.85
N VAL A 336 10.60 6.96 25.17
CA VAL A 336 11.53 6.19 26.01
C VAL A 336 11.52 4.71 25.62
N PHE A 337 10.34 4.13 25.38
CA PHE A 337 10.20 2.75 24.94
C PHE A 337 10.90 2.51 23.58
N PHE A 338 10.71 3.44 22.64
CA PHE A 338 11.39 3.40 21.35
C PHE A 338 12.90 3.58 21.46
N GLY A 339 13.37 4.57 22.23
CA GLY A 339 14.79 4.79 22.47
C GLY A 339 15.46 3.59 23.12
N ALA A 340 14.79 2.95 24.11
CA ALA A 340 15.28 1.75 24.76
C ALA A 340 15.36 0.56 23.80
N ALA A 341 14.35 0.38 22.93
CA ALA A 341 14.37 -0.66 21.90
C ALA A 341 15.55 -0.48 20.93
N VAL A 342 15.77 0.74 20.44
CA VAL A 342 16.90 1.05 19.53
C VAL A 342 18.24 0.84 20.24
N ALA A 343 18.39 1.34 21.47
CA ALA A 343 19.61 1.18 22.25
C ALA A 343 19.93 -0.31 22.49
N LEU A 344 18.94 -1.09 22.88
CA LEU A 344 19.10 -2.52 23.11
C LEU A 344 19.41 -3.27 21.82
N ALA A 345 18.73 -2.94 20.71
CA ALA A 345 19.02 -3.52 19.41
C ALA A 345 20.46 -3.23 18.96
N LEU A 346 20.96 -2.00 19.17
CA LEU A 346 22.35 -1.64 18.86
C LEU A 346 23.36 -2.34 19.76
N ILE A 347 23.09 -2.44 21.07
CA ILE A 347 23.93 -3.20 22.01
C ILE A 347 24.03 -4.65 21.55
N VAL A 348 22.91 -5.27 21.19
CA VAL A 348 22.89 -6.64 20.66
C VAL A 348 23.67 -6.73 19.35
N ALA A 349 23.39 -5.85 18.39
CA ALA A 349 24.01 -5.88 17.05
C ALA A 349 25.53 -5.74 17.10
N VAL A 350 26.06 -4.88 17.96
CA VAL A 350 27.51 -4.65 18.13
C VAL A 350 28.20 -5.85 18.78
N ASN A 351 27.47 -6.66 19.56
CA ASN A 351 28.01 -7.84 20.24
C ASN A 351 27.88 -9.13 19.42
N LEU A 352 27.19 -9.11 18.28
CA LEU A 352 27.11 -10.25 17.39
C LEU A 352 28.45 -10.41 16.63
N PRO A 353 29.06 -11.60 16.61
CA PRO A 353 30.26 -11.84 15.81
C PRO A 353 29.90 -11.66 14.33
N LEU A 354 30.51 -10.66 13.69
CA LEU A 354 30.40 -10.49 12.25
C LEU A 354 31.18 -11.61 11.55
N ALA A 355 30.52 -12.35 10.65
CA ALA A 355 31.19 -13.37 9.87
C ALA A 355 32.12 -12.72 8.83
N GLY A 356 33.43 -12.95 8.96
CA GLY A 356 34.44 -12.53 7.99
C GLY A 356 35.34 -11.39 8.44
N ASN A 357 36.33 -11.05 7.61
CA ASN A 357 37.34 -10.03 7.89
C ASN A 357 37.38 -8.95 6.79
N ILE A 358 36.20 -8.48 6.38
CA ILE A 358 36.04 -7.52 5.27
C ILE A 358 36.79 -6.21 5.56
N SER A 359 36.83 -5.78 6.83
CA SER A 359 37.58 -4.59 7.25
C SER A 359 39.08 -4.74 6.98
N GLU A 360 39.67 -5.88 7.32
CA GLU A 360 41.09 -6.16 7.05
C GLU A 360 41.35 -6.22 5.55
N TRP A 361 40.42 -6.82 4.78
CA TRP A 361 40.53 -6.83 3.32
C TRP A 361 40.58 -5.41 2.75
N TYR A 362 39.73 -4.48 3.20
CA TYR A 362 39.80 -3.09 2.75
C TYR A 362 41.11 -2.41 3.15
N LEU A 363 41.61 -2.62 4.36
CA LEU A 363 42.88 -2.05 4.80
C LEU A 363 44.05 -2.54 3.94
N GLN A 364 44.06 -3.83 3.58
CA GLN A 364 45.11 -4.44 2.78
C GLN A 364 45.02 -4.08 1.28
N ASN A 365 43.82 -3.83 0.75
CA ASN A 365 43.60 -3.64 -0.69
C ASN A 365 43.40 -2.18 -1.14
N SER A 366 43.12 -1.24 -0.22
CA SER A 366 42.86 0.16 -0.60
C SER A 366 44.04 0.83 -1.30
N TYR A 367 45.26 0.61 -0.83
CA TYR A 367 46.45 1.16 -1.47
C TYR A 367 46.90 0.35 -2.70
N PRO A 368 47.04 -0.99 -2.65
CA PRO A 368 47.48 -1.77 -3.81
C PRO A 368 46.48 -1.77 -4.97
N GLY A 369 45.17 -1.86 -4.68
CA GLY A 369 44.09 -1.88 -5.67
C GLY A 369 43.64 -0.47 -6.06
N GLY A 370 43.15 0.29 -5.08
CA GLY A 370 42.55 1.61 -5.30
C GLY A 370 43.52 2.79 -5.33
N LYS A 371 44.84 2.57 -5.17
CA LYS A 371 45.91 3.58 -5.26
C LYS A 371 45.81 4.78 -4.30
N GLY A 372 44.98 4.68 -3.27
CA GLY A 372 44.70 5.76 -2.32
C GLY A 372 45.12 5.43 -0.89
N GLY A 373 45.65 6.41 -0.19
CA GLY A 373 45.95 6.34 1.25
C GLY A 373 44.72 6.51 2.15
N ASN A 374 43.63 7.13 1.64
CA ASN A 374 42.40 7.29 2.38
C ASN A 374 41.45 6.11 2.10
N VAL A 375 41.46 5.12 3.00
CA VAL A 375 40.63 3.91 2.92
C VAL A 375 39.14 4.24 2.78
N VAL A 376 38.63 5.24 3.51
CA VAL A 376 37.21 5.61 3.46
C VAL A 376 36.84 6.13 2.07
N ASN A 377 37.62 7.08 1.54
CA ASN A 377 37.33 7.63 0.21
C ASN A 377 37.47 6.54 -0.87
N VAL A 378 38.51 5.69 -0.81
CA VAL A 378 38.69 4.58 -1.77
C VAL A 378 37.49 3.62 -1.75
N ILE A 379 36.94 3.30 -0.57
CA ILE A 379 35.71 2.50 -0.48
C ILE A 379 34.56 3.21 -1.19
N LEU A 380 34.38 4.52 -0.96
CA LEU A 380 33.26 5.28 -1.50
C LEU A 380 33.35 5.53 -3.00
N VAL A 381 34.54 5.71 -3.56
CA VAL A 381 34.70 6.12 -4.97
C VAL A 381 35.22 5.03 -5.91
N ASP A 382 35.64 3.88 -5.36
CA ASP A 382 36.14 2.75 -6.14
C ASP A 382 35.39 1.46 -5.75
N PHE A 383 35.68 0.86 -4.58
CA PHE A 383 35.12 -0.46 -4.22
C PHE A 383 33.59 -0.51 -4.11
N ARG A 384 32.98 0.55 -3.58
CA ARG A 384 31.52 0.69 -3.42
C ARG A 384 31.02 1.99 -4.06
N ALA A 385 31.65 2.38 -5.18
CA ALA A 385 31.29 3.54 -5.99
C ALA A 385 29.80 3.59 -6.38
N PHE A 386 29.17 2.42 -6.52
CA PHE A 386 27.75 2.32 -6.85
C PHE A 386 26.84 2.90 -5.74
N ASP A 387 27.22 2.73 -4.47
CA ASP A 387 26.46 3.28 -3.34
C ASP A 387 26.53 4.81 -3.36
N THR A 388 27.73 5.37 -3.58
CA THR A 388 27.91 6.83 -3.70
C THR A 388 27.22 7.41 -4.94
N LEU A 389 27.17 6.67 -6.06
CA LEU A 389 26.36 7.07 -7.22
C LEU A 389 24.87 7.15 -6.83
N GLY A 390 24.36 6.16 -6.10
CA GLY A 390 22.99 6.15 -5.57
C GLY A 390 22.73 7.34 -4.65
N GLU A 391 23.65 7.65 -3.73
CA GLU A 391 23.55 8.78 -2.81
C GLU A 391 23.45 10.12 -3.55
N ILE A 392 24.32 10.39 -4.54
CA ILE A 392 24.27 11.66 -5.27
C ILE A 392 23.01 11.78 -6.14
N VAL A 393 22.48 10.67 -6.64
CA VAL A 393 21.17 10.64 -7.33
C VAL A 393 20.05 11.00 -6.36
N VAL A 394 20.05 10.44 -5.14
CA VAL A 394 19.08 10.80 -4.10
C VAL A 394 19.19 12.29 -3.73
N VAL A 395 20.40 12.83 -3.55
CA VAL A 395 20.62 14.26 -3.27
C VAL A 395 20.10 15.14 -4.41
N ALA A 396 20.39 14.77 -5.66
CA ALA A 396 19.90 15.50 -6.83
C ALA A 396 18.37 15.50 -6.91
N LEU A 397 17.74 14.33 -6.74
CA LEU A 397 16.28 14.19 -6.75
C LEU A 397 15.62 14.96 -5.60
N ALA A 398 16.19 14.86 -4.39
CA ALA A 398 15.71 15.61 -3.24
C ALA A 398 15.78 17.13 -3.49
N ALA A 399 16.87 17.64 -4.07
CA ALA A 399 17.00 19.05 -4.39
C ALA A 399 16.05 19.51 -5.51
N LEU A 400 15.78 18.67 -6.52
CA LEU A 400 14.79 18.95 -7.57
C LEU A 400 13.37 18.98 -7.00
N ALA A 401 12.99 17.98 -6.19
CA ALA A 401 11.68 17.89 -5.57
C ALA A 401 11.45 19.03 -4.56
N ALA A 402 12.42 19.28 -3.67
CA ALA A 402 12.37 20.39 -2.73
C ALA A 402 12.20 21.72 -3.48
N ALA A 403 12.95 21.95 -4.55
CA ALA A 403 12.84 23.15 -5.35
C ALA A 403 11.46 23.36 -6.01
N THR A 404 10.78 22.29 -6.43
CA THR A 404 9.41 22.39 -6.96
C THR A 404 8.40 22.73 -5.88
N LEU A 405 8.53 22.14 -4.68
CA LEU A 405 7.64 22.40 -3.54
C LEU A 405 7.84 23.81 -2.98
N LEU A 406 9.09 24.25 -2.88
CA LEU A 406 9.47 25.57 -2.36
C LEU A 406 9.20 26.69 -3.36
N GLY A 407 9.08 26.38 -4.65
CA GLY A 407 8.86 27.35 -5.73
C GLY A 407 7.38 27.65 -6.06
N GLY A 408 6.43 26.95 -5.43
CA GLY A 408 5.00 26.99 -5.78
C GLY A 408 4.14 28.04 -5.07
N GLY A 409 4.70 28.83 -4.15
CA GLY A 409 3.97 29.92 -3.50
C GLY A 409 4.09 31.22 -4.29
N GLU A 410 3.00 31.67 -4.92
CA GLU A 410 2.84 33.06 -5.36
C GLU A 410 2.68 33.98 -4.13
N HIS A 411 3.73 34.16 -3.34
CA HIS A 411 3.76 35.26 -2.39
C HIS A 411 4.40 36.48 -3.04
N THR A 412 3.51 37.27 -3.65
CA THR A 412 3.64 38.69 -3.98
C THR A 412 3.80 39.52 -2.70
N GLU A 413 4.83 39.25 -1.89
CA GLU A 413 5.31 40.26 -0.95
C GLU A 413 6.39 41.08 -1.64
N MET A 414 6.05 42.34 -1.83
CA MET A 414 6.84 43.42 -2.40
C MET A 414 8.01 43.84 -1.49
N THR A 415 8.56 42.93 -0.67
CA THR A 415 9.75 43.15 0.13
C THR A 415 10.97 43.17 -0.80
N ARG A 416 11.35 44.40 -1.20
CA ARG A 416 12.58 44.81 -1.91
C ARG A 416 13.45 43.65 -2.42
N ARG A 417 13.13 43.18 -3.63
CA ARG A 417 13.86 42.17 -4.39
C ARG A 417 15.38 42.45 -4.37
N GLY A 418 16.17 41.51 -3.83
CA GLY A 418 17.63 41.52 -3.94
C GLY A 418 18.41 42.21 -2.81
N GLN A 419 17.76 42.66 -1.73
CA GLN A 419 18.47 43.16 -0.56
C GLN A 419 19.12 42.02 0.26
N PRO A 420 20.25 42.28 0.92
CA PRO A 420 20.92 41.28 1.75
C PRO A 420 20.09 40.93 2.97
N GLU A 421 20.25 39.68 3.42
CA GLU A 421 19.48 39.12 4.53
C GLU A 421 19.88 39.75 5.88
N PHE A 422 21.13 40.19 5.96
CA PHE A 422 21.71 40.88 7.11
C PHE A 422 22.45 42.12 6.64
N ASP A 423 22.07 43.29 7.14
CA ASP A 423 22.75 44.55 6.82
C ASP A 423 23.79 44.89 7.91
N SER A 424 24.90 44.14 7.91
CA SER A 424 26.03 44.36 8.82
C SER A 424 27.32 44.59 8.05
N VAL A 425 27.99 45.72 8.32
CA VAL A 425 29.27 46.08 7.70
C VAL A 425 30.36 45.08 8.09
N LEU A 426 30.40 44.66 9.36
CA LEU A 426 31.35 43.65 9.86
C LEU A 426 31.17 42.32 9.15
N LEU A 427 29.91 41.87 8.99
CA LEU A 427 29.60 40.62 8.31
C LEU A 427 30.03 40.67 6.83
N ARG A 428 29.74 41.77 6.12
CA ARG A 428 30.14 41.96 4.72
C ARG A 428 31.66 41.94 4.54
N GLN A 429 32.41 42.56 5.45
CA GLN A 429 33.86 42.57 5.39
C GLN A 429 34.47 41.19 5.69
N ALA A 430 33.90 40.45 6.65
CA ALA A 430 34.40 39.13 7.03
C ALA A 430 34.04 38.02 6.02
N VAL A 431 32.83 38.06 5.43
CA VAL A 431 32.32 36.98 4.60
C VAL A 431 33.02 36.87 3.24
N ARG A 432 33.48 37.97 2.64
CA ARG A 432 34.22 37.92 1.36
C ARG A 432 35.51 37.08 1.43
N PRO A 433 36.48 37.39 2.31
CA PRO A 433 37.69 36.58 2.43
C PRO A 433 37.38 35.17 2.94
N LEU A 434 36.42 35.01 3.84
CA LEU A 434 36.01 33.70 4.35
C LEU A 434 35.43 32.81 3.26
N ALA A 435 34.53 33.32 2.41
CA ALA A 435 33.96 32.56 1.31
C ALA A 435 35.03 32.15 0.28
N GLY A 436 35.97 33.05 -0.04
CA GLY A 436 37.12 32.73 -0.87
C GLY A 436 37.99 31.61 -0.27
N LEU A 437 38.26 31.69 1.03
CA LEU A 437 38.98 30.65 1.77
C LEU A 437 38.22 29.32 1.74
N LEU A 438 36.91 29.32 1.97
CA LEU A 438 36.09 28.10 1.94
C LEU A 438 36.07 27.44 0.55
N VAL A 439 36.03 28.22 -0.53
CA VAL A 439 36.15 27.69 -1.89
C VAL A 439 37.54 27.09 -2.13
N LEU A 440 38.61 27.75 -1.66
CA LEU A 440 39.96 27.20 -1.75
C LEU A 440 40.09 25.88 -0.96
N VAL A 441 39.61 25.88 0.28
CA VAL A 441 39.60 24.68 1.15
C VAL A 441 38.79 23.57 0.50
N SER A 442 37.64 23.88 -0.08
CA SER A 442 36.78 22.94 -0.81
C SER A 442 37.53 22.26 -1.98
N LEU A 443 38.27 23.02 -2.79
CA LEU A 443 39.10 22.47 -3.87
C LEU A 443 40.26 21.62 -3.35
N VAL A 444 40.89 22.05 -2.25
CA VAL A 444 41.95 21.26 -1.58
C VAL A 444 41.40 19.94 -1.04
N LEU A 445 40.21 19.95 -0.44
CA LEU A 445 39.53 18.75 0.07
C LEU A 445 39.16 17.77 -1.05
N LEU A 446 38.71 18.29 -2.20
CA LEU A 446 38.47 17.48 -3.39
C LEU A 446 39.76 16.84 -3.90
N TRP A 447 40.82 17.63 -4.07
CA TRP A 447 42.09 17.13 -4.61
C TRP A 447 42.78 16.11 -3.70
N ARG A 448 42.81 16.37 -2.38
CA ARG A 448 43.54 15.50 -1.44
C ARG A 448 42.74 14.28 -0.99
N GLY A 449 41.44 14.22 -1.28
CA GLY A 449 40.50 13.23 -0.74
C GLY A 449 40.91 11.78 -0.94
N HIS A 450 41.67 11.51 -2.00
CA HIS A 450 42.19 10.18 -2.30
C HIS A 450 43.24 9.67 -1.29
N ASN A 451 43.97 10.56 -0.63
CA ASN A 451 45.08 10.20 0.26
C ASN A 451 44.91 10.70 1.70
N LEU A 452 44.12 11.74 1.90
CA LEU A 452 43.88 12.37 3.20
C LEU A 452 42.38 12.62 3.37
N PRO A 453 41.91 12.90 4.61
CA PRO A 453 40.51 13.19 4.85
C PRO A 453 39.98 14.32 3.95
N GLY A 454 38.89 14.05 3.22
CA GLY A 454 38.37 14.86 2.12
C GLY A 454 37.50 14.05 1.15
N GLY A 455 37.37 14.54 -0.08
CA GLY A 455 36.58 13.90 -1.14
C GLY A 455 35.58 14.85 -1.79
N GLY A 456 34.90 14.38 -2.83
CA GLY A 456 33.96 15.17 -3.62
C GLY A 456 32.76 15.67 -2.84
N PHE A 457 32.20 14.82 -1.96
CA PHE A 457 31.01 15.16 -1.18
C PHE A 457 31.27 16.29 -0.18
N ILE A 458 32.31 16.14 0.66
CA ILE A 458 32.71 17.14 1.65
C ILE A 458 33.10 18.45 0.95
N GLY A 459 33.91 18.36 -0.11
CA GLY A 459 34.28 19.51 -0.92
C GLY A 459 33.04 20.27 -1.42
N GLY A 460 32.05 19.56 -1.95
CA GLY A 460 30.80 20.15 -2.43
C GLY A 460 30.01 20.90 -1.35
N LEU A 461 29.91 20.32 -0.15
CA LEU A 461 29.22 20.97 1.00
C LEU A 461 29.97 22.21 1.50
N VAL A 462 31.30 22.15 1.58
CA VAL A 462 32.13 23.31 1.99
C VAL A 462 31.99 24.45 0.98
N ALA A 463 32.06 24.15 -0.32
CA ALA A 463 31.81 25.14 -1.37
C ALA A 463 30.41 25.74 -1.22
N ALA A 464 29.38 24.90 -1.07
CA ALA A 464 28.01 25.36 -0.93
C ALA A 464 27.84 26.27 0.29
N THR A 465 28.48 25.94 1.42
CA THR A 465 28.48 26.76 2.64
C THR A 465 29.07 28.14 2.39
N GLY A 466 30.23 28.22 1.71
CA GLY A 466 30.85 29.49 1.34
C GLY A 466 29.94 30.35 0.46
N PHE A 467 29.28 29.74 -0.53
CA PHE A 467 28.34 30.46 -1.40
C PHE A 467 27.08 30.89 -0.67
N ILE A 468 26.53 30.06 0.22
CA ILE A 468 25.36 30.40 1.03
C ILE A 468 25.66 31.61 1.92
N LEU A 469 26.84 31.68 2.56
CA LEU A 469 27.23 32.85 3.35
C LEU A 469 27.23 34.14 2.52
N VAL A 470 27.71 34.07 1.27
CA VAL A 470 27.66 35.20 0.34
C VAL A 470 26.21 35.58 0.00
N VAL A 471 25.35 34.60 -0.27
CA VAL A 471 23.92 34.85 -0.56
C VAL A 471 23.24 35.55 0.62
N LEU A 472 23.47 35.07 1.86
CA LEU A 472 22.90 35.67 3.06
C LEU A 472 23.39 37.10 3.30
N THR A 473 24.66 37.37 3.01
CA THR A 473 25.31 38.63 3.36
C THR A 473 25.14 39.72 2.30
N PHE A 474 25.07 39.34 1.02
CA PHE A 474 25.03 40.27 -0.11
C PHE A 474 23.72 40.19 -0.92
N GLY A 475 22.85 39.24 -0.60
CA GLY A 475 21.61 39.00 -1.34
C GLY A 475 21.84 38.15 -2.60
N ASN A 476 20.74 37.79 -3.27
CA ASN A 476 20.75 36.88 -4.41
C ASN A 476 21.45 37.42 -5.67
N TYR A 477 21.49 38.74 -5.85
CA TYR A 477 21.98 39.37 -7.08
C TYR A 477 23.50 39.20 -7.28
N PRO A 478 24.37 39.57 -6.33
CA PRO A 478 25.81 39.32 -6.45
C PRO A 478 26.15 37.81 -6.43
N ALA A 479 25.38 36.99 -5.72
CA ALA A 479 25.59 35.54 -5.71
C ALA A 479 25.29 34.86 -7.06
N ARG A 480 24.27 35.33 -7.81
CA ARG A 480 24.05 34.90 -9.20
C ARG A 480 25.13 35.42 -10.14
N ALA A 481 25.66 36.63 -9.92
CA ALA A 481 26.78 37.14 -10.71
C ALA A 481 28.06 36.31 -10.51
N LEU A 482 28.25 35.73 -9.31
CA LEU A 482 29.33 34.79 -9.00
C LEU A 482 29.11 33.39 -9.61
N MET A 483 27.87 32.91 -9.69
CA MET A 483 27.55 31.62 -10.32
C MET A 483 27.10 31.78 -11.78
N ARG A 484 28.05 31.69 -12.71
CA ARG A 484 27.78 31.76 -14.15
C ARG A 484 26.95 30.60 -14.69
N LEU A 485 27.05 29.42 -14.06
CA LEU A 485 26.33 28.22 -14.45
C LEU A 485 25.04 28.06 -13.62
N ARG A 486 23.96 27.61 -14.27
CA ARG A 486 22.70 27.30 -13.59
C ARG A 486 22.92 26.10 -12.65
N PRO A 487 22.44 26.13 -11.40
CA PRO A 487 22.60 25.01 -10.47
C PRO A 487 22.06 23.68 -11.01
N THR A 488 20.98 23.71 -11.79
CA THR A 488 20.44 22.51 -12.47
C THR A 488 21.40 21.93 -13.50
N LEU A 489 22.15 22.79 -14.22
CA LEU A 489 23.19 22.35 -15.14
C LEU A 489 24.36 21.72 -14.39
N LEU A 490 24.73 22.26 -13.22
CA LEU A 490 25.77 21.66 -12.37
C LEU A 490 25.36 20.27 -11.87
N VAL A 491 24.11 20.09 -11.47
CA VAL A 491 23.56 18.78 -11.10
C VAL A 491 23.61 17.80 -12.29
N GLY A 492 23.12 18.22 -13.46
CA GLY A 492 23.14 17.37 -14.66
C GLY A 492 24.56 17.03 -15.11
N ALA A 493 25.46 18.01 -15.11
CA ALA A 493 26.87 17.82 -15.46
C ALA A 493 27.58 16.92 -14.44
N GLY A 494 27.32 17.08 -13.14
CA GLY A 494 27.89 16.25 -12.10
C GLY A 494 27.46 14.78 -12.21
N LEU A 495 26.16 14.52 -12.40
CA LEU A 495 25.65 13.17 -12.63
C LEU A 495 26.20 12.56 -13.93
N SER A 496 26.27 13.35 -15.01
CA SER A 496 26.84 12.90 -16.28
C SER A 496 28.34 12.58 -16.14
N CYS A 497 29.07 13.36 -15.34
CA CYS A 497 30.48 13.15 -15.03
C CYS A 497 30.70 11.85 -14.23
N ALA A 498 29.88 11.61 -13.19
CA ALA A 498 29.93 10.40 -12.38
C ALA A 498 29.59 9.14 -13.19
N VAL A 499 28.52 9.18 -13.98
CA VAL A 499 28.15 8.07 -14.88
C VAL A 499 29.22 7.88 -15.95
N GLY A 500 29.74 8.97 -16.53
CA GLY A 500 30.82 8.95 -17.52
C GLY A 500 32.08 8.28 -16.98
N ALA A 501 32.47 8.56 -15.73
CA ALA A 501 33.60 7.90 -15.08
C ALA A 501 33.41 6.37 -15.00
N GLY A 502 32.18 5.91 -14.71
CA GLY A 502 31.85 4.47 -14.71
C GLY A 502 31.78 3.84 -16.09
N LEU A 503 31.30 4.57 -17.10
CA LEU A 503 31.27 4.11 -18.49
C LEU A 503 32.67 3.89 -19.06
N LEU A 504 33.67 4.67 -18.63
CA LEU A 504 35.06 4.46 -19.04
C LEU A 504 35.59 3.08 -18.62
N GLY A 505 35.21 2.58 -17.44
CA GLY A 505 35.51 1.22 -17.00
C GLY A 505 34.93 0.16 -17.94
N LEU A 506 33.65 0.29 -18.28
CA LEU A 506 33.00 -0.61 -19.26
C LEU A 506 33.66 -0.57 -20.64
N MET A 507 34.05 0.62 -21.11
CA MET A 507 34.75 0.77 -22.38
C MET A 507 36.13 0.13 -22.38
N ALA A 508 36.78 0.00 -21.21
CA ALA A 508 38.04 -0.71 -21.05
C ALA A 508 37.86 -2.23 -20.89
N GLY A 509 36.62 -2.75 -20.95
CA GLY A 509 36.31 -4.18 -20.77
C GLY A 509 36.18 -4.61 -19.30
N GLU A 510 36.24 -3.67 -18.37
CA GLU A 510 36.09 -3.91 -16.93
C GLU A 510 34.64 -3.69 -16.48
N PRO A 511 34.24 -4.15 -15.27
CA PRO A 511 32.93 -3.83 -14.70
C PRO A 511 32.66 -2.31 -14.59
N PHE A 512 31.39 -1.94 -14.53
CA PHE A 512 30.97 -0.56 -14.35
C PHE A 512 31.53 0.02 -13.05
N LEU A 513 32.07 1.24 -13.11
CA LEU A 513 32.72 1.97 -11.99
C LEU A 513 34.05 1.37 -11.50
N THR A 514 34.68 0.47 -12.25
CA THR A 514 36.08 0.08 -11.96
C THR A 514 37.04 1.25 -12.17
N GLY A 515 37.87 1.55 -11.18
CA GLY A 515 38.90 2.59 -11.24
C GLY A 515 39.98 2.31 -12.29
N LEU A 516 40.09 3.19 -13.29
CA LEU A 516 41.17 3.18 -14.27
C LEU A 516 42.20 4.24 -13.90
N TRP A 517 43.48 3.89 -13.98
CA TRP A 517 44.58 4.72 -13.47
C TRP A 517 45.61 5.03 -14.57
N ILE A 518 46.00 6.29 -14.65
CA ILE A 518 47.12 6.80 -15.46
C ILE A 518 48.11 7.51 -14.54
N PHE A 519 49.41 7.44 -14.89
CA PHE A 519 50.49 7.99 -14.06
C PHE A 519 51.31 9.08 -14.76
N PRO A 520 50.69 10.19 -15.19
CA PRO A 520 51.45 11.29 -15.76
C PRO A 520 52.37 11.88 -14.69
N LEU A 521 53.67 11.92 -14.98
CA LEU A 521 54.70 12.43 -14.06
C LEU A 521 54.72 11.73 -12.68
N GLY A 522 54.25 10.47 -12.62
CA GLY A 522 54.17 9.69 -11.37
C GLY A 522 52.97 10.01 -10.48
N LEU A 523 52.06 10.90 -10.90
CA LEU A 523 50.85 11.21 -10.14
C LEU A 523 49.74 10.19 -10.45
N PRO A 524 49.15 9.52 -9.44
CA PRO A 524 48.04 8.60 -9.65
C PRO A 524 46.77 9.38 -10.00
N LEU A 525 46.51 9.57 -11.28
CA LEU A 525 45.26 10.16 -11.78
C LEU A 525 44.37 9.04 -12.28
N GLY A 526 43.15 8.95 -11.76
CA GLY A 526 42.23 7.91 -12.18
C GLY A 526 40.80 8.38 -12.36
N THR A 527 39.98 7.51 -12.95
CA THR A 527 38.53 7.71 -13.05
C THR A 527 37.85 7.96 -11.70
N PRO A 528 38.35 7.48 -10.53
CA PRO A 528 37.76 7.85 -9.24
C PRO A 528 37.85 9.36 -8.93
N LEU A 529 38.89 10.08 -9.38
CA LEU A 529 38.95 11.54 -9.23
C LEU A 529 37.87 12.23 -10.09
N LEU A 530 37.65 11.73 -11.32
CA LEU A 530 36.59 12.23 -12.20
C LEU A 530 35.20 11.97 -11.59
N PHE A 531 35.03 10.80 -10.97
CA PHE A 531 33.82 10.46 -10.22
C PHE A 531 33.62 11.43 -9.04
N ASP A 532 34.65 11.69 -8.25
CA ASP A 532 34.64 12.65 -7.13
C ASP A 532 34.30 14.08 -7.59
N VAL A 533 34.79 14.52 -8.75
CA VAL A 533 34.39 15.80 -9.38
C VAL A 533 32.90 15.77 -9.73
N GLY A 534 32.38 14.66 -10.23
CA GLY A 534 30.96 14.47 -10.49
C GLY A 534 30.10 14.58 -9.22
N VAL A 535 30.54 13.93 -8.13
CA VAL A 535 29.93 14.02 -6.80
C VAL A 535 29.92 15.47 -6.31
N PHE A 536 31.07 16.14 -6.38
CA PHE A 536 31.24 17.54 -5.97
C PHE A 536 30.24 18.46 -6.68
N LEU A 537 30.16 18.39 -8.01
CA LEU A 537 29.28 19.23 -8.81
C LEU A 537 27.81 18.95 -8.51
N THR A 538 27.46 17.68 -8.30
CA THR A 538 26.10 17.27 -7.98
C THR A 538 25.65 17.80 -6.62
N VAL A 539 26.48 17.63 -5.58
CA VAL A 539 26.19 18.10 -4.21
C VAL A 539 26.12 19.62 -4.19
N PHE A 540 27.14 20.30 -4.71
CA PHE A 540 27.19 21.76 -4.78
C PHE A 540 25.98 22.33 -5.55
N GLY A 541 25.71 21.79 -6.75
CA GLY A 541 24.58 22.19 -7.59
C GLY A 541 23.23 21.98 -6.89
N SER A 542 23.06 20.86 -6.19
CA SER A 542 21.83 20.51 -5.48
C SER A 542 21.54 21.47 -4.33
N VAL A 543 22.55 21.73 -3.49
CA VAL A 543 22.43 22.65 -2.35
C VAL A 543 22.16 24.08 -2.83
N MET A 544 22.88 24.53 -3.87
CA MET A 544 22.66 25.87 -4.45
C MET A 544 21.29 26.00 -5.13
N HIS A 545 20.79 24.95 -5.78
CA HIS A 545 19.46 24.94 -6.39
C HIS A 545 18.36 25.12 -5.33
N MET A 546 18.45 24.38 -4.23
CA MET A 546 17.51 24.51 -3.11
C MET A 546 17.60 25.91 -2.48
N MET A 547 18.80 26.42 -2.23
CA MET A 547 18.98 27.76 -1.67
C MET A 547 18.37 28.86 -2.55
N GLN A 548 18.62 28.85 -3.86
CA GLN A 548 18.05 29.86 -4.76
C GLN A 548 16.51 29.88 -4.76
N ARG A 549 15.87 28.75 -4.48
CA ARG A 549 14.40 28.66 -4.38
C ARG A 549 13.89 29.22 -3.07
N ILE A 550 14.56 28.89 -1.97
CA ILE A 550 14.22 29.42 -0.64
C ILE A 550 14.42 30.94 -0.61
N ALA A 551 15.56 31.43 -1.08
CA ALA A 551 15.90 32.85 -1.07
C ALA A 551 15.05 33.70 -2.04
N GLY A 552 14.22 33.08 -2.90
CA GLY A 552 13.26 33.76 -3.79
C GLY A 552 13.78 34.02 -5.21
N ARG A 553 12.90 33.88 -6.20
CA ARG A 553 13.18 34.18 -7.61
C ARG A 553 13.38 35.69 -7.81
N ALA A 554 14.59 36.12 -8.14
CA ALA A 554 14.75 37.26 -9.03
C ALA A 554 14.35 36.77 -10.43
N ALA A 555 13.28 37.34 -10.99
CA ALA A 555 13.00 37.23 -12.41
C ALA A 555 14.15 37.85 -13.20
#